data_AF-A0A5R8WSD2-F1
#
_entry.id   AF-A0A5R8WSD2-F1
#
_cell.length_a   1.000
_cell.length_b   1.000
_cell.length_c   1.000
_cell.angle_alpha   90.00
_cell.angle_beta   90.00
_cell.angle_gamma   90.00
#
_symmetry.space_group_name_H-M   'P 1'
#
loop_
_entity.id
_entity.type
_entity.pdbx_description
1 polymer ?
#
loop_
_entity_poly.entity_id
_entity_poly.type
_entity_poly.pdbx_seq_one_letter_code
_entity_poly.pdbx_strand_id
1 'polypeptide(L)'
;MRTLLPLALLLGLPLFASAQSSPDSLATAAAAPLALDTTAHARPVAATQLPLDSVTALMTAPDTALALLQPLSAPERYALGRANAKHDYHPPKGTFWIGMGTGFVAPTLLLPAPFPLGLVGSAGSAVAIGMVKPKPERLQASAQRPALLRDADYQKGYAHQARNKKLGRTMAGWGVGTALWVGALVITLAALLSGGFS
;
A
#
# COMPACT_ATOMS: atom_id res chain seq x y z
N MET A 1 -33.74 40.42 -12.16
CA MET A 1 -32.88 39.34 -12.72
C MET A 1 -31.89 38.94 -11.62
N ARG A 2 -32.35 38.23 -10.59
CA ARG A 2 -32.23 36.78 -10.36
C ARG A 2 -30.79 36.25 -10.43
N THR A 3 -30.11 36.45 -9.31
CA THR A 3 -28.98 35.70 -8.75
C THR A 3 -29.34 34.20 -8.61
N LEU A 4 -28.92 33.36 -9.56
CA LEU A 4 -29.06 31.89 -9.47
C LEU A 4 -27.88 31.19 -10.17
N LEU A 5 -26.64 31.38 -9.71
CA LEU A 5 -25.48 30.70 -10.31
C LEU A 5 -24.63 29.79 -9.41
N PRO A 6 -24.77 29.67 -8.07
CA PRO A 6 -23.93 28.71 -7.34
C PRO A 6 -24.57 27.32 -7.15
N LEU A 7 -25.80 27.06 -7.63
CA LEU A 7 -26.49 25.80 -7.34
C LEU A 7 -26.32 24.68 -8.39
N ALA A 8 -25.84 25.00 -9.59
CA ALA A 8 -25.73 24.01 -10.68
C ALA A 8 -24.48 23.11 -10.59
N LEU A 9 -23.51 23.43 -9.72
CA LEU A 9 -22.27 22.66 -9.60
C LEU A 9 -22.33 21.51 -8.57
N LEU A 10 -23.48 21.30 -7.92
CA LEU A 10 -23.67 20.33 -6.84
C LEU A 10 -24.56 19.13 -7.21
N LEU A 11 -25.04 19.02 -8.45
CA LEU A 11 -25.99 17.97 -8.88
C LEU A 11 -25.45 17.00 -9.96
N GLY A 12 -24.16 17.06 -10.29
CA GLY A 12 -23.53 16.22 -11.33
C GLY A 12 -22.75 15.01 -10.80
N LEU A 13 -23.14 14.40 -9.68
CA LEU A 13 -22.53 13.16 -9.18
C LEU A 13 -23.56 12.03 -9.05
N PRO A 14 -23.80 11.31 -10.16
CA PRO A 14 -23.88 9.86 -10.06
C PRO A 14 -23.05 9.18 -11.16
N LEU A 15 -22.60 7.94 -10.90
CA LEU A 15 -22.04 6.96 -11.85
C LEU A 15 -20.51 6.84 -11.99
N PHE A 16 -19.78 6.66 -10.88
CA PHE A 16 -18.54 5.85 -10.93
C PHE A 16 -18.47 4.80 -9.80
N ALA A 17 -19.62 4.20 -9.50
CA ALA A 17 -19.74 3.02 -8.64
C ALA A 17 -19.85 1.74 -9.50
N SER A 18 -18.92 1.49 -10.42
CA SER A 18 -18.77 0.18 -11.08
C SER A 18 -17.48 0.11 -11.90
N ALA A 19 -16.35 -0.08 -11.22
CA ALA A 19 -15.14 -0.63 -11.86
C ALA A 19 -14.34 -1.42 -10.82
N GLN A 20 -14.98 -2.48 -10.30
CA GLN A 20 -14.26 -3.61 -9.71
C GLN A 20 -13.91 -4.56 -10.84
N SER A 21 -12.68 -4.47 -11.34
CA SER A 21 -12.01 -5.63 -11.92
C SER A 21 -10.60 -5.68 -11.34
N SER A 22 -10.39 -6.65 -10.45
CA SER A 22 -9.08 -7.07 -10.01
C SER A 22 -8.35 -7.64 -11.23
N PRO A 23 -7.10 -7.24 -11.54
CA PRO A 23 -6.29 -8.00 -12.48
C PRO A 23 -5.89 -9.31 -11.83
N ASP A 24 -6.55 -10.39 -12.26
CA ASP A 24 -6.20 -11.77 -11.95
C ASP A 24 -4.80 -12.11 -12.49
N SER A 25 -3.92 -12.44 -11.56
CA SER A 25 -3.01 -13.58 -11.57
C SER A 25 -2.70 -14.22 -12.94
N LEU A 26 -1.61 -13.79 -13.57
CA LEU A 26 -0.85 -14.62 -14.51
C LEU A 26 0.55 -14.86 -13.95
N ALA A 27 0.69 -15.96 -13.22
CA ALA A 27 1.98 -16.59 -12.96
C ALA A 27 1.78 -18.11 -12.76
N THR A 28 1.33 -18.77 -13.84
CA THR A 28 1.40 -20.23 -13.95
C THR A 28 2.85 -20.59 -14.25
N ALA A 29 3.66 -20.77 -13.19
CA ALA A 29 4.94 -21.43 -13.29
C ALA A 29 4.69 -22.94 -13.30
N ALA A 30 4.88 -23.57 -14.47
CA ALA A 30 4.93 -25.01 -14.62
C ALA A 30 6.17 -25.54 -13.89
N ALA A 31 5.97 -26.33 -12.84
CA ALA A 31 6.99 -27.18 -12.25
C ALA A 31 6.52 -28.63 -12.39
N ALA A 32 7.35 -29.43 -13.04
CA ALA A 32 7.16 -30.84 -13.32
C ALA A 32 7.04 -31.68 -12.02
N PRO A 33 6.22 -32.74 -11.99
CA PRO A 33 6.26 -33.71 -10.90
C PRO A 33 7.45 -34.66 -11.11
N LEU A 34 8.46 -34.54 -10.27
CA LEU A 34 9.46 -35.60 -10.09
C LEU A 34 8.81 -36.68 -9.20
N ALA A 35 8.52 -37.83 -9.80
CA ALA A 35 8.09 -39.02 -9.07
C ALA A 35 9.25 -39.52 -8.21
N LEU A 36 9.07 -39.50 -6.88
CA LEU A 36 9.95 -40.20 -5.95
C LEU A 36 9.21 -41.42 -5.43
N ASP A 37 9.62 -42.57 -5.93
CA ASP A 37 9.30 -43.89 -5.42
C ASP A 37 9.92 -44.02 -4.01
N THR A 38 9.10 -44.36 -3.02
CA THR A 38 9.59 -44.76 -1.69
C THR A 38 8.62 -45.78 -1.11
N THR A 39 8.79 -47.01 -1.57
CA THR A 39 8.39 -48.21 -0.83
C THR A 39 9.29 -48.34 0.40
N ALA A 40 8.77 -48.02 1.60
CA ALA A 40 9.47 -48.32 2.84
C ALA A 40 8.48 -48.68 3.96
N HIS A 41 8.81 -49.77 4.65
CA HIS A 41 7.99 -50.56 5.55
C HIS A 41 7.25 -49.81 6.65
N ALA A 42 5.96 -50.13 6.77
CA ALA A 42 5.16 -49.84 7.94
C ALA A 42 5.64 -50.66 9.14
N ARG A 43 6.19 -49.98 10.15
CA ARG A 43 6.45 -50.54 11.48
C ARG A 43 5.54 -49.80 12.46
N PRO A 44 4.64 -50.48 13.20
CA PRO A 44 3.77 -49.81 14.16
C PRO A 44 4.60 -49.47 15.40
N VAL A 45 5.07 -48.22 15.48
CA VAL A 45 5.59 -47.68 16.74
C VAL A 45 4.41 -47.04 17.45
N ALA A 46 4.13 -47.53 18.65
CA ALA A 46 3.08 -47.03 19.53
C ALA A 46 3.17 -45.50 19.64
N ALA A 47 2.12 -44.83 19.19
CA ALA A 47 1.96 -43.40 19.32
C ALA A 47 1.72 -43.08 20.80
N THR A 48 2.79 -42.77 21.52
CA THR A 48 2.69 -41.97 22.74
C THR A 48 2.07 -40.65 22.32
N GLN A 49 0.78 -40.47 22.60
CA GLN A 49 0.05 -39.24 22.34
C GLN A 49 0.67 -38.13 23.19
N LEU A 50 1.67 -37.45 22.62
CA LEU A 50 2.13 -36.16 23.14
C LEU A 50 0.94 -35.20 23.02
N PRO A 51 0.58 -34.48 24.10
CA PRO A 51 -0.50 -33.49 24.06
C PRO A 51 -0.20 -32.45 22.98
N LEU A 52 -0.97 -32.49 21.88
CA LEU A 52 -0.80 -31.58 20.74
C LEU A 52 -0.91 -30.10 21.16
N ASP A 53 -1.53 -29.82 22.29
CA ASP A 53 -1.66 -28.47 22.86
C ASP A 53 -0.31 -27.83 23.22
N SER A 54 0.72 -28.63 23.48
CA SER A 54 2.04 -28.13 23.92
C SER A 54 2.86 -27.58 22.75
N VAL A 55 2.70 -28.12 21.54
CA VAL A 55 3.47 -27.72 20.36
C VAL A 55 2.94 -26.39 19.80
N THR A 56 1.63 -26.19 19.85
CA THR A 56 0.99 -24.94 19.42
C THR A 56 1.34 -23.78 20.36
N ALA A 57 1.46 -24.05 21.67
CA ALA A 57 1.84 -23.05 22.68
C ALA A 57 3.31 -22.58 22.56
N LEU A 58 4.24 -23.47 22.23
CA LEU A 58 5.66 -23.12 22.01
C LEU A 58 5.89 -22.32 20.71
N MET A 59 5.05 -22.53 19.69
CA MET A 59 5.07 -21.72 18.46
C MET A 59 4.44 -20.32 18.63
N THR A 60 3.69 -20.09 19.71
CA THR A 60 3.11 -18.77 20.04
C THR A 60 3.91 -17.97 21.06
N ALA A 61 4.96 -18.55 21.67
CA ALA A 61 5.82 -17.82 22.58
C ALA A 61 6.56 -16.68 21.84
N PRO A 62 6.38 -15.40 22.25
CA PRO A 62 7.01 -14.24 21.59
C PRO A 62 8.54 -14.35 21.48
N ASP A 63 9.14 -15.08 22.41
CA ASP A 63 10.59 -15.22 22.54
C ASP A 63 11.18 -16.18 21.49
N THR A 64 10.41 -17.17 21.02
CA THR A 64 10.85 -18.08 19.95
C THR A 64 11.03 -17.33 18.62
N ALA A 65 10.19 -16.33 18.35
CA ALA A 65 10.33 -15.52 17.15
C ALA A 65 11.61 -14.66 17.16
N LEU A 66 11.97 -14.10 18.32
CA LEU A 66 13.20 -13.32 18.47
C LEU A 66 14.46 -14.20 18.44
N ALA A 67 14.37 -15.44 18.92
CA ALA A 67 15.48 -16.40 18.81
C ALA A 67 15.88 -16.64 17.34
N LEU A 68 14.95 -16.56 16.39
CA LEU A 68 15.24 -16.66 14.95
C LEU A 68 16.12 -15.50 14.42
N LEU A 69 16.14 -14.37 15.12
CA LEU A 69 16.92 -13.18 14.74
C LEU A 69 18.31 -13.15 15.37
N GLN A 70 18.53 -13.86 16.48
CA GLN A 70 19.81 -13.88 17.20
C GLN A 70 21.02 -14.31 16.36
N PRO A 71 20.96 -15.34 15.49
CA PRO A 71 22.12 -15.72 14.69
C PRO A 71 22.41 -14.73 13.55
N LEU A 72 21.51 -13.78 13.27
CA LEU A 72 21.63 -12.84 12.17
C LEU A 72 22.35 -11.55 12.60
N SER A 73 23.26 -11.09 11.74
CA SER A 73 23.87 -9.78 11.86
C SER A 73 22.84 -8.66 11.71
N ALA A 74 23.14 -7.46 12.23
CA ALA A 74 22.27 -6.29 12.09
C ALA A 74 21.85 -5.98 10.62
N PRO A 75 22.74 -6.00 9.61
CA PRO A 75 22.33 -5.77 8.22
C PRO A 75 21.44 -6.89 7.66
N GLU A 76 21.64 -8.14 8.06
CA GLU A 76 20.76 -9.25 7.68
C GLU A 76 19.38 -9.12 8.31
N ARG A 77 19.30 -8.75 9.59
CA ARG A 77 18.02 -8.44 10.27
C ARG A 77 17.28 -7.31 9.56
N TYR A 78 17.98 -6.26 9.17
CA TYR A 78 17.42 -5.15 8.39
C TYR A 78 16.89 -5.61 7.01
N ALA A 79 17.70 -6.39 6.28
CA ALA A 79 17.31 -6.92 4.96
C ALA A 79 16.09 -7.85 5.05
N LEU A 80 16.06 -8.72 6.07
CA LEU A 80 14.92 -9.58 6.37
C LEU A 80 13.67 -8.77 6.70
N GLY A 81 13.79 -7.72 7.51
CA GLY A 81 12.71 -6.80 7.80
C GLY A 81 12.12 -6.18 6.53
N ARG A 82 12.98 -5.75 5.59
CA ARG A 82 12.54 -5.23 4.29
C ARG A 82 11.84 -6.28 3.44
N ALA A 83 12.38 -7.49 3.37
CA ALA A 83 11.79 -8.58 2.60
C ALA A 83 10.39 -8.92 3.11
N ASN A 84 10.23 -9.08 4.43
CA ASN A 84 8.95 -9.40 5.03
C ASN A 84 7.94 -8.27 4.82
N ALA A 85 8.32 -7.00 5.00
CA ALA A 85 7.45 -5.86 4.69
C ALA A 85 7.01 -5.82 3.22
N LYS A 86 7.82 -6.33 2.27
CA LYS A 86 7.44 -6.42 0.85
C LYS A 86 6.27 -7.39 0.63
N HIS A 87 6.08 -8.39 1.46
CA HIS A 87 4.96 -9.32 1.36
C HIS A 87 3.82 -8.98 2.33
N ASP A 88 4.15 -8.64 3.56
CA ASP A 88 3.16 -8.54 4.65
C ASP A 88 2.51 -7.16 4.75
N TYR A 89 3.27 -6.09 4.47
CA TYR A 89 2.77 -4.73 4.65
C TYR A 89 1.83 -4.32 3.51
N HIS A 90 0.58 -4.04 3.87
CA HIS A 90 -0.44 -3.51 2.97
C HIS A 90 -0.77 -2.07 3.37
N PRO A 91 -0.47 -1.08 2.52
CA PRO A 91 -0.86 0.30 2.79
C PRO A 91 -2.38 0.42 3.02
N PRO A 92 -2.84 1.32 3.91
CA PRO A 92 -4.26 1.55 4.12
C PRO A 92 -5.01 1.82 2.82
N LYS A 93 -6.23 1.29 2.67
CA LYS A 93 -7.07 1.45 1.47
C LYS A 93 -7.23 2.92 1.05
N GLY A 94 -7.29 3.84 2.01
CA GLY A 94 -7.41 5.29 1.78
C GLY A 94 -6.14 5.98 1.27
N THR A 95 -4.97 5.34 1.31
CA THR A 95 -3.69 5.97 0.92
C THR A 95 -3.69 6.46 -0.52
N PHE A 96 -4.30 5.66 -1.42
CA PHE A 96 -4.46 6.01 -2.82
C PHE A 96 -5.39 7.21 -3.01
N TRP A 97 -6.57 7.18 -2.37
CA TRP A 97 -7.57 8.26 -2.46
C TRP A 97 -7.06 9.59 -1.92
N ILE A 98 -6.29 9.56 -0.82
CA ILE A 98 -5.61 10.76 -0.30
C ILE A 98 -4.64 11.31 -1.34
N GLY A 99 -3.84 10.44 -1.96
CA GLY A 99 -2.94 10.84 -3.05
C GLY A 99 -3.71 11.47 -4.22
N MET A 100 -4.78 10.82 -4.67
CA MET A 100 -5.62 11.30 -5.77
C MET A 100 -6.28 12.64 -5.47
N GLY A 101 -6.91 12.78 -4.30
CA GLY A 101 -7.49 14.06 -3.89
C GLY A 101 -6.45 15.17 -3.82
N THR A 102 -5.24 14.86 -3.33
CA THR A 102 -4.12 15.82 -3.34
C THR A 102 -3.72 16.19 -4.76
N GLY A 103 -3.57 15.22 -5.67
CA GLY A 103 -3.21 15.49 -7.07
C GLY A 103 -4.27 16.27 -7.83
N PHE A 104 -5.54 16.09 -7.48
CA PHE A 104 -6.65 16.82 -8.10
C PHE A 104 -6.79 18.25 -7.55
N VAL A 105 -6.65 18.45 -6.24
CA VAL A 105 -6.90 19.74 -5.58
C VAL A 105 -5.67 20.63 -5.50
N ALA A 106 -4.47 20.07 -5.27
CA ALA A 106 -3.25 20.87 -5.10
C ALA A 106 -2.95 21.81 -6.29
N PRO A 107 -3.17 21.42 -7.57
CA PRO A 107 -3.01 22.33 -8.69
C PRO A 107 -3.94 23.55 -8.61
N THR A 108 -5.19 23.38 -8.15
CA THR A 108 -6.13 24.51 -8.01
C THR A 108 -5.75 25.52 -6.93
N LEU A 109 -5.13 25.06 -5.83
CA LEU A 109 -4.75 25.94 -4.72
C LEU A 109 -3.43 26.68 -4.97
N LEU A 110 -2.57 26.15 -5.85
CA LEU A 110 -1.27 26.74 -6.23
C LEU A 110 -1.33 27.61 -7.49
N LEU A 111 -2.53 27.85 -8.04
CA LEU A 111 -2.76 28.68 -9.22
C LEU A 111 -2.25 30.14 -9.16
N PRO A 112 -2.09 30.83 -7.99
CA PRO A 112 -1.53 32.18 -8.03
C PRO A 112 -0.01 32.21 -8.27
N ALA A 113 0.68 31.06 -8.29
CA ALA A 113 2.11 31.01 -8.56
C ALA A 113 2.38 30.89 -10.07
N PRO A 114 3.29 31.70 -10.65
CA PRO A 114 3.63 31.62 -12.06
C PRO A 114 4.15 30.22 -12.43
N PHE A 115 3.55 29.61 -13.45
CA PHE A 115 4.00 28.37 -14.09
C PHE A 115 5.52 28.48 -14.41
N PRO A 116 6.39 27.49 -14.09
CA PRO A 116 6.16 26.06 -13.83
C PRO A 116 6.27 25.61 -12.36
N LEU A 117 6.44 26.54 -11.41
CA LEU A 117 6.73 26.23 -10.00
C LEU A 117 5.52 25.63 -9.25
N GLY A 118 4.29 25.94 -9.66
CA GLY A 118 3.07 25.43 -9.02
C GLY A 118 2.88 23.91 -9.17
N LEU A 119 3.24 23.33 -10.32
CA LEU A 119 3.14 21.88 -10.54
C LEU A 119 4.22 21.11 -9.76
N VAL A 120 5.45 21.62 -9.70
CA VAL A 120 6.53 21.00 -8.92
C VAL A 120 6.27 21.13 -7.41
N GLY A 121 5.72 22.26 -6.96
CA GLY A 121 5.26 22.45 -5.57
C GLY A 121 4.15 21.47 -5.17
N SER A 122 3.24 21.15 -6.10
CA SER A 122 2.18 20.17 -5.85
C SER A 122 2.71 18.73 -5.69
N ALA A 123 3.75 18.35 -6.43
CA ALA A 123 4.45 17.07 -6.21
C ALA A 123 5.07 17.02 -4.80
N GLY A 124 5.61 18.14 -4.32
CA GLY A 124 6.12 18.29 -2.94
C GLY A 124 5.08 17.97 -1.86
N SER A 125 3.81 18.32 -2.09
CA SER A 125 2.73 18.03 -1.13
C SER A 125 2.38 16.53 -1.04
N ALA A 126 2.37 15.81 -2.18
CA ALA A 126 2.21 14.36 -2.18
C ALA A 126 3.41 13.65 -1.54
N VAL A 127 4.63 14.17 -1.74
CA VAL A 127 5.84 13.67 -1.09
C VAL A 127 5.74 13.87 0.42
N ALA A 128 5.33 15.04 0.88
CA ALA A 128 5.17 15.34 2.30
C ALA A 128 4.16 14.39 2.98
N ILE A 129 3.01 14.14 2.36
CA ILE A 129 1.98 13.23 2.89
C ILE A 129 2.46 11.77 2.87
N GLY A 130 3.17 11.36 1.82
CA GLY A 130 3.72 10.02 1.68
C GLY A 130 4.92 9.75 2.61
N MET A 131 5.67 10.78 2.99
CA MET A 131 6.81 10.69 3.91
C MET A 131 6.40 10.51 5.38
N VAL A 132 5.14 10.78 5.73
CA VAL A 132 4.62 10.54 7.09
C VAL A 132 4.80 9.07 7.46
N LYS A 133 5.62 8.83 8.49
CA LYS A 133 5.92 7.49 8.99
C LYS A 133 4.62 6.71 9.23
N PRO A 134 4.56 5.42 8.85
CA PRO A 134 3.45 4.56 9.23
C PRO A 134 3.30 4.54 10.76
N LYS A 135 2.06 4.59 11.26
CA LYS A 135 1.81 4.52 12.69
C LYS A 135 2.31 3.16 13.27
N PRO A 136 2.89 3.14 14.47
CA PRO A 136 3.46 1.92 15.06
C PRO A 136 2.40 0.83 15.26
N GLU A 137 1.17 1.19 15.63
CA GLU A 137 0.08 0.19 15.78
C GLU A 137 -0.23 -0.51 14.46
N ARG A 138 -0.13 0.23 13.34
CA ARG A 138 -0.38 -0.33 12.00
C ARG A 138 0.74 -1.26 11.55
N LEU A 139 1.99 -0.95 11.88
CA LEU A 139 3.12 -1.83 11.57
C LEU A 139 2.97 -3.17 12.29
N GLN A 140 2.56 -3.15 13.56
CA GLN A 140 2.29 -4.35 14.34
C GLN A 140 1.12 -5.15 13.78
N ALA A 141 0.01 -4.49 13.43
CA ALA A 141 -1.17 -5.15 12.87
C ALA A 141 -0.93 -5.77 11.48
N SER A 142 0.02 -5.23 10.70
CA SER A 142 0.33 -5.73 9.36
C SER A 142 1.37 -6.84 9.32
N ALA A 143 2.16 -7.01 10.38
CA ALA A 143 3.20 -8.02 10.41
C ALA A 143 2.60 -9.38 10.80
N GLN A 144 2.87 -10.42 10.02
CA GLN A 144 2.45 -11.79 10.37
C GLN A 144 3.09 -12.26 11.70
N ARG A 145 4.28 -11.74 12.01
CA ARG A 145 5.04 -12.04 13.22
C ARG A 145 5.36 -10.74 13.97
N PRO A 146 4.41 -10.15 14.72
CA PRO A 146 4.60 -8.87 15.38
C PRO A 146 5.72 -8.91 16.44
N ALA A 147 6.03 -10.10 16.99
CA ALA A 147 7.13 -10.29 17.92
C ALA A 147 8.51 -9.91 17.31
N LEU A 148 8.72 -10.10 16.00
CA LEU A 148 9.97 -9.72 15.31
C LEU A 148 10.19 -8.20 15.31
N LEU A 149 9.12 -7.41 15.38
CA LEU A 149 9.21 -5.94 15.40
C LEU A 149 9.77 -5.39 16.73
N ARG A 150 10.04 -6.25 17.72
CA ARG A 150 10.75 -5.87 18.95
C ARG A 150 12.25 -5.69 18.72
N ASP A 151 12.83 -6.34 17.70
CA ASP A 151 14.22 -6.12 17.31
C ASP A 151 14.36 -4.81 16.53
N ALA A 152 15.27 -3.93 16.98
CA ALA A 152 15.39 -2.58 16.44
C ALA A 152 15.87 -2.56 14.97
N ASP A 153 16.75 -3.47 14.57
CA ASP A 153 17.32 -3.46 13.23
C ASP A 153 16.36 -4.07 12.21
N TYR A 154 15.66 -5.14 12.62
CA TYR A 154 14.53 -5.69 11.88
C TYR A 154 13.42 -4.64 11.70
N GLN A 155 13.02 -3.96 12.78
CA GLN A 155 11.97 -2.94 12.76
C GLN A 155 12.31 -1.79 11.82
N LYS A 156 13.57 -1.32 11.81
CA LYS A 156 14.04 -0.27 10.88
C LYS A 156 13.83 -0.69 9.43
N GLY A 157 14.23 -1.91 9.07
CA GLY A 157 14.07 -2.45 7.72
C GLY A 157 12.61 -2.58 7.32
N TYR A 158 11.80 -3.15 8.20
CA TYR A 158 10.37 -3.31 7.99
C TYR A 158 9.67 -1.96 7.80
N ALA A 159 9.91 -1.01 8.69
CA ALA A 159 9.32 0.34 8.63
C ALA A 159 9.77 1.12 7.39
N HIS A 160 11.04 0.99 6.99
CA HIS A 160 11.57 1.64 5.78
C HIS A 160 10.83 1.16 4.53
N GLN A 161 10.70 -0.15 4.35
CA GLN A 161 10.01 -0.71 3.19
C GLN A 161 8.50 -0.42 3.24
N ALA A 162 7.88 -0.46 4.42
CA ALA A 162 6.47 -0.08 4.62
C ALA A 162 6.21 1.39 4.23
N ARG A 163 7.12 2.30 4.58
CA ARG A 163 7.06 3.71 4.14
C ARG A 163 7.12 3.82 2.63
N ASN A 164 8.05 3.11 1.98
CA ASN A 164 8.21 3.17 0.52
C ASN A 164 6.97 2.63 -0.21
N LYS A 165 6.35 1.57 0.30
CA LYS A 165 5.07 1.07 -0.24
C LYS A 165 3.93 2.09 -0.09
N LYS A 166 3.83 2.73 1.08
CA LYS A 166 2.83 3.77 1.33
C LYS A 166 3.04 4.94 0.36
N LEU A 167 4.27 5.44 0.26
CA LEU A 167 4.66 6.50 -0.65
C LEU A 167 4.33 6.16 -2.10
N GLY A 168 4.69 4.96 -2.58
CA GLY A 168 4.39 4.52 -3.95
C GLY A 168 2.88 4.52 -4.24
N ARG A 169 2.05 4.06 -3.30
CA ARG A 169 0.59 4.07 -3.47
C ARG A 169 0.00 5.49 -3.42
N THR A 170 0.53 6.36 -2.57
CA THR A 170 0.17 7.79 -2.54
C THR A 170 0.54 8.47 -3.87
N MET A 171 1.75 8.22 -4.37
CA MET A 171 2.25 8.80 -5.63
C MET A 171 1.44 8.35 -6.84
N ALA A 172 1.08 7.07 -6.90
CA ALA A 172 0.18 6.55 -7.93
C ALA A 172 -1.18 7.28 -7.88
N GLY A 173 -1.74 7.45 -6.68
CA GLY A 173 -2.96 8.24 -6.47
C GLY A 173 -2.80 9.67 -6.98
N TRP A 174 -1.74 10.36 -6.58
CA TRP A 174 -1.45 11.72 -7.00
C TRP A 174 -1.35 11.85 -8.52
N GLY A 175 -0.63 10.96 -9.20
CA GLY A 175 -0.53 10.96 -10.65
C GLY A 175 -1.88 10.84 -11.35
N VAL A 176 -2.76 9.96 -10.86
CA VAL A 176 -4.13 9.82 -11.36
C VAL A 176 -4.94 11.10 -11.12
N GLY A 177 -4.87 11.66 -9.91
CA GLY A 177 -5.55 12.91 -9.55
C GLY A 177 -5.15 14.10 -10.44
N THR A 178 -3.85 14.23 -10.70
CA THR A 178 -3.31 15.27 -11.58
C THR A 178 -3.81 15.10 -13.01
N ALA A 179 -3.84 13.87 -13.55
CA ALA A 179 -4.34 13.60 -14.89
C ALA A 179 -5.83 13.95 -15.02
N LEU A 180 -6.65 13.61 -14.01
CA LEU A 180 -8.07 13.99 -13.96
C LEU A 180 -8.25 15.51 -13.94
N TRP A 181 -7.43 16.22 -13.17
CA TRP A 181 -7.46 17.68 -13.11
C TRP A 181 -7.14 18.32 -14.47
N VAL A 182 -6.06 17.87 -15.13
CA VAL A 182 -5.69 18.35 -16.46
C VAL A 182 -6.80 18.06 -17.48
N GLY A 183 -7.39 16.86 -17.45
CA GLY A 183 -8.51 16.52 -18.31
C GLY A 183 -9.72 17.43 -18.10
N ALA A 184 -10.10 17.66 -16.85
CA ALA A 184 -11.19 18.59 -16.51
C ALA A 184 -10.90 20.02 -16.97
N LEU A 185 -9.66 20.49 -16.84
CA LEU A 185 -9.24 21.81 -17.32
C LEU A 185 -9.39 21.92 -18.84
N VAL A 186 -8.91 20.93 -19.60
CA VAL A 186 -9.03 20.90 -21.06
C VAL A 186 -10.50 20.92 -21.50
N ILE A 187 -11.35 20.11 -20.87
CA ILE A 187 -12.79 20.09 -21.17
C ILE A 187 -13.42 21.45 -20.87
N THR A 188 -13.08 22.06 -19.74
CA THR A 188 -13.60 23.38 -19.34
C THR A 188 -13.18 24.47 -20.33
N LEU A 189 -11.91 24.48 -20.73
CA LEU A 189 -11.40 25.42 -21.74
C LEU A 189 -12.05 25.19 -23.11
N ALA A 190 -12.22 23.95 -23.52
CA ALA A 190 -12.89 23.62 -24.77
C ALA A 190 -14.35 24.08 -24.79
N ALA A 191 -15.08 23.89 -23.68
CA ALA A 191 -16.47 24.35 -23.53
C ALA A 191 -16.59 25.89 -23.51
N LEU A 192 -15.63 26.58 -22.88
CA LEU A 192 -15.55 28.04 -22.89
C LEU A 192 -15.30 28.59 -24.30
N LEU A 193 -14.37 27.98 -25.04
CA LEU A 193 -13.97 28.43 -26.37
C LEU A 193 -14.98 28.07 -27.47
N SER A 194 -15.79 27.03 -27.27
CA SER A 194 -16.83 26.61 -28.22
C SER A 194 -18.13 27.42 -28.16
N GLY A 195 -18.22 28.42 -27.27
CA GLY A 195 -19.40 29.27 -27.13
C GLY A 195 -20.58 28.61 -26.41
N GLY A 196 -20.37 27.46 -25.77
CA GLY A 196 -21.42 26.66 -25.10
C GLY A 196 -22.07 27.30 -23.87
N PHE A 197 -21.70 28.53 -23.52
CA PHE A 197 -22.27 29.32 -22.43
C PHE A 197 -23.11 30.52 -22.92
N SER A 198 -23.60 30.47 -24.16
CA SER A 198 -24.52 31.48 -24.74
C SER A 198 -25.96 31.25 -24.30
#